data_AF-A0A846HZT3-F1
#
_entry.id   AF-A0A846HZT3-F1
#
_cell.length_a   1.000
_cell.length_b   1.000
_cell.length_c   1.000
_cell.angle_alpha   90.00
_cell.angle_beta   90.00
_cell.angle_gamma   90.00
#
_symmetry.space_group_name_H-M   'P 1'
#
loop_
_entity.id
_entity.type
_entity.pdbx_description
1 polymer ?
#
loop_
_entity_poly.entity_id
_entity_poly.type
_entity_poly.pdbx_seq_one_letter_code
_entity_poly.pdbx_strand_id
1 'polypeptide(L)'
;MSIVAGSPDQDLVVARLLRNPKDFEAALRPFYGDKVAAEFNKLLTSHLVIAAELVKASKAGNTNAAADAEKRWYENADQIAELLSRLILIGILKLGKQCYMNI
;
A
#
# COMPACT_ATOMS: atom_id res chain seq x y z
N MET A 1 -6.02 -5.52 -18.96
CA MET A 1 -6.24 -5.12 -17.56
C MET A 1 -7.56 -4.37 -17.46
N SER A 2 -8.52 -4.81 -16.64
CA SER A 2 -9.89 -4.26 -16.59
C SER A 2 -9.94 -2.75 -16.26
N ILE A 3 -9.08 -2.29 -15.34
CA ILE A 3 -8.89 -0.85 -14.99
C ILE A 3 -8.43 -0.02 -16.20
N VAL A 4 -7.71 -0.64 -17.13
CA VAL A 4 -7.18 0.01 -18.35
C VAL A 4 -8.22 -0.03 -19.49
N ALA A 5 -9.12 -1.02 -19.49
CA ALA A 5 -10.02 -1.27 -20.62
C ALA A 5 -11.32 -0.44 -20.57
N GLY A 6 -11.73 0.08 -19.40
CA GLY A 6 -13.07 0.67 -19.26
C GLY A 6 -14.17 -0.38 -19.41
N SER A 7 -13.92 -1.58 -18.91
CA SER A 7 -14.86 -2.72 -18.99
C SER A 7 -16.10 -2.48 -18.13
N PRO A 8 -17.28 -3.04 -18.48
CA PRO A 8 -18.46 -3.08 -17.61
C PRO A 8 -18.16 -3.62 -16.20
N ASP A 9 -17.13 -4.45 -16.06
CA ASP A 9 -16.72 -5.07 -14.79
C ASP A 9 -15.73 -4.23 -13.98
N GLN A 10 -15.43 -2.99 -14.40
CA GLN A 10 -14.40 -2.17 -13.77
C GLN A 10 -14.64 -2.00 -12.26
N ASP A 11 -15.88 -1.68 -11.85
CA ASP A 11 -16.22 -1.46 -10.44
C ASP A 11 -16.05 -2.74 -9.60
N LEU A 12 -16.41 -3.90 -10.17
CA LEU A 12 -16.22 -5.20 -9.52
C LEU A 12 -14.73 -5.53 -9.35
N VAL A 13 -13.91 -5.25 -10.36
CA VAL A 13 -12.46 -5.49 -10.30
C VAL A 13 -11.79 -4.53 -9.32
N VAL A 14 -12.17 -3.25 -9.30
CA VAL A 14 -11.67 -2.27 -8.33
C VAL A 14 -12.07 -2.67 -6.91
N ALA A 15 -13.31 -3.09 -6.68
CA ALA A 15 -13.77 -3.56 -5.37
C ALA A 15 -12.95 -4.77 -4.88
N ARG A 16 -12.66 -5.73 -5.76
CA ARG A 16 -11.80 -6.89 -5.43
C ARG A 16 -10.36 -6.46 -5.13
N LEU A 17 -9.81 -5.54 -5.92
CA LEU A 17 -8.46 -5.02 -5.71
C LEU A 17 -8.34 -4.28 -4.37
N LEU A 18 -9.31 -3.42 -4.03
CA LEU A 18 -9.32 -2.66 -2.78
C LEU A 18 -9.63 -3.50 -1.53
N ARG A 19 -10.00 -4.77 -1.70
CA ARG A 19 -10.00 -5.74 -0.59
C ARG A 19 -8.59 -6.04 -0.10
N ASN A 20 -7.57 -5.99 -0.98
CA ASN A 20 -6.20 -6.35 -0.65
C ASN A 20 -5.60 -5.55 0.53
N PRO A 21 -5.71 -4.19 0.59
CA PRO A 21 -5.34 -3.43 1.77
C PRO A 21 -5.99 -3.88 3.09
N LYS A 22 -7.26 -4.28 3.04
CA LYS A 22 -8.00 -4.79 4.22
C LYS A 22 -7.56 -6.19 4.63
N ASP A 23 -7.29 -7.06 3.67
CA ASP A 23 -6.76 -8.39 3.93
C ASP A 23 -5.36 -8.29 4.59
N PHE A 24 -4.50 -7.37 4.13
CA PHE A 24 -3.22 -7.06 4.78
C PHE A 24 -3.38 -6.44 6.17
N GLU A 25 -4.33 -5.55 6.38
CA GLU A 25 -4.65 -5.01 7.71
C GLU A 25 -4.91 -6.15 8.71
N ALA A 26 -5.78 -7.08 8.33
CA ALA A 26 -6.13 -8.22 9.17
C ALA A 26 -4.93 -9.14 9.43
N ALA A 27 -4.10 -9.39 8.41
CA ALA A 27 -2.93 -10.25 8.51
C ALA A 27 -1.79 -9.64 9.37
N LEU A 28 -1.60 -8.32 9.32
CA LEU A 28 -0.54 -7.62 10.06
C LEU A 28 -0.91 -7.34 11.52
N ARG A 29 -2.20 -7.20 11.82
CA ARG A 29 -2.71 -6.85 13.16
C ARG A 29 -2.16 -7.73 14.29
N PRO A 30 -2.10 -9.07 14.20
CA PRO A 30 -1.59 -9.92 15.28
C PRO A 30 -0.10 -9.70 15.61
N PHE A 31 0.69 -9.23 14.64
CA PHE A 31 2.13 -9.09 14.78
C PHE A 31 2.57 -7.68 15.15
N TYR A 32 1.87 -6.67 14.61
CA TYR A 32 2.30 -5.27 14.70
C TYR A 32 1.28 -4.35 15.38
N GLY A 33 0.10 -4.87 15.73
CA GLY A 33 -0.97 -4.13 16.40
C GLY A 33 -1.78 -3.24 15.46
N ASP A 34 -2.89 -2.71 15.99
CA ASP A 34 -3.90 -2.00 15.19
C ASP A 34 -3.38 -0.77 14.47
N LYS A 35 -2.50 0.01 15.13
CA LYS A 35 -1.99 1.26 14.56
C LYS A 35 -1.19 1.03 13.28
N VAL A 36 -0.22 0.11 13.33
CA VAL A 36 0.63 -0.23 12.18
C VAL A 36 -0.20 -0.87 11.07
N ALA A 37 -1.08 -1.81 11.42
CA ALA A 37 -1.94 -2.47 10.44
C ALA A 37 -2.83 -1.47 9.69
N ALA A 38 -3.46 -0.54 10.42
CA ALA A 38 -4.30 0.50 9.84
C ALA A 38 -3.50 1.49 8.99
N GLU A 39 -2.28 1.86 9.40
CA GLU A 39 -1.38 2.71 8.62
C GLU A 39 -0.99 2.03 7.30
N PHE A 40 -0.62 0.75 7.33
CA PHE A 40 -0.28 -0.02 6.13
C PHE A 40 -1.47 -0.10 5.16
N ASN A 41 -2.67 -0.39 5.66
CA ASN A 41 -3.90 -0.39 4.86
C ASN A 41 -4.14 0.97 4.19
N LYS A 42 -4.01 2.07 4.95
CA LYS A 42 -4.17 3.43 4.40
C LYS A 42 -3.17 3.68 3.27
N LEU A 43 -1.89 3.39 3.50
CA LEU A 43 -0.84 3.60 2.50
C LEU A 43 -1.06 2.75 1.24
N LEU A 44 -1.36 1.46 1.39
CA LEU A 44 -1.58 0.56 0.27
C LEU A 44 -2.86 0.91 -0.52
N THR A 45 -3.91 1.36 0.17
CA THR A 45 -5.12 1.89 -0.48
C THR A 45 -4.77 3.09 -1.36
N SER A 46 -4.04 4.07 -0.82
CA SER A 46 -3.58 5.23 -1.58
C SER A 46 -2.74 4.83 -2.79
N HIS A 47 -1.80 3.89 -2.61
CA HIS A 47 -0.93 3.40 -3.69
C HIS A 47 -1.75 2.90 -4.90
N LEU A 48 -2.76 2.08 -4.63
CA LEU A 48 -3.62 1.48 -5.67
C LEU A 48 -4.52 2.51 -6.35
N VAL A 49 -5.05 3.48 -5.59
CA VAL A 49 -5.88 4.56 -6.13
C VAL A 49 -5.05 5.48 -7.04
N ILE A 50 -3.87 5.90 -6.60
CA ILE A 50 -2.99 6.77 -7.40
C ILE A 50 -2.51 6.04 -8.66
N ALA A 51 -2.20 4.73 -8.58
CA ALA A 51 -1.87 3.95 -9.77
C ALA A 51 -3.02 3.92 -10.80
N ALA A 52 -4.27 3.85 -10.35
CA ALA A 52 -5.44 3.93 -11.23
C ALA A 52 -5.58 5.33 -11.87
N GLU A 53 -5.33 6.41 -11.10
CA GLU A 53 -5.28 7.77 -11.63
C GLU A 53 -4.21 7.93 -12.71
N LEU A 54 -3.00 7.45 -12.45
CA LEU A 54 -1.87 7.48 -13.39
C LEU A 54 -2.24 6.78 -14.70
N VAL A 55 -2.73 5.55 -14.63
CA VAL A 55 -3.14 4.78 -15.81
C VAL A 55 -4.24 5.51 -16.61
N LYS A 56 -5.23 6.07 -15.91
CA LYS A 56 -6.34 6.81 -16.55
C LYS A 56 -5.83 8.07 -17.25
N ALA A 57 -4.96 8.85 -16.59
CA ALA A 57 -4.36 10.06 -17.15
C ALA A 57 -3.50 9.74 -18.39
N SER A 58 -2.66 8.71 -18.30
CA SER A 58 -1.82 8.25 -19.41
C SER A 58 -2.65 7.79 -20.62
N LYS A 59 -3.73 7.03 -20.39
CA LYS A 59 -4.65 6.61 -21.47
C LYS A 59 -5.36 7.80 -22.13
N ALA A 60 -5.66 8.85 -21.37
CA ALA A 60 -6.26 10.07 -21.89
C ALA A 60 -5.26 11.01 -22.58
N GLY A 61 -3.97 10.66 -22.63
CA GLY A 61 -2.91 11.51 -23.16
C GLY A 61 -2.63 12.76 -22.31
N ASN A 62 -3.14 12.81 -21.07
CA ASN A 62 -2.94 13.94 -20.17
C ASN A 62 -1.59 13.79 -19.43
N THR A 63 -0.52 14.22 -20.08
CA THR A 63 0.86 14.08 -19.59
C THR A 63 1.09 14.79 -18.27
N ASN A 64 0.47 15.96 -18.05
CA ASN A 64 0.61 16.71 -16.80
C ASN A 64 -0.02 15.97 -15.62
N ALA A 65 -1.24 15.45 -15.79
CA ALA A 65 -1.90 14.68 -14.74
C ALA A 65 -1.20 13.33 -14.50
N ALA A 66 -0.65 12.71 -15.54
CA ALA A 66 0.15 11.49 -15.40
C ALA A 66 1.43 11.75 -14.59
N ALA A 67 2.18 12.82 -14.91
CA ALA A 67 3.40 13.17 -14.17
C ALA A 67 3.14 13.51 -12.70
N ASP A 68 2.04 14.21 -12.40
CA ASP A 68 1.61 14.48 -11.02
C ASP A 68 1.28 13.18 -10.26
N ALA A 69 0.46 12.31 -10.87
CA ALA A 69 0.08 11.04 -10.27
C ALA A 69 1.29 10.13 -10.06
N GLU A 70 2.22 10.07 -11.02
CA GLU A 70 3.47 9.32 -10.91
C GLU A 70 4.32 9.81 -9.72
N LYS A 71 4.50 11.12 -9.57
CA LYS A 71 5.23 11.70 -8.43
C LYS A 71 4.59 11.29 -7.10
N ARG A 72 3.26 11.44 -6.96
CA ARG A 72 2.53 11.03 -5.75
C ARG A 72 2.62 9.52 -5.52
N TRP A 73 2.65 8.72 -6.58
CA TRP A 73 2.74 7.28 -6.52
C TRP A 73 4.09 6.83 -5.95
N TYR A 74 5.19 7.46 -6.40
CA TYR A 74 6.53 7.25 -5.84
C TYR A 74 6.64 7.73 -4.38
N GLU A 75 6.14 8.92 -4.06
CA GLU A 75 6.14 9.43 -2.67
C GLU A 75 5.39 8.48 -1.72
N ASN A 76 4.27 7.90 -2.17
CA ASN A 76 3.55 6.92 -1.37
C ASN A 76 4.28 5.57 -1.28
N ALA A 77 4.99 5.15 -2.32
CA ALA A 77 5.85 3.97 -2.27
C ALA A 77 6.98 4.15 -1.24
N ASP A 78 7.58 5.34 -1.16
CA ASP A 78 8.59 5.66 -0.16
C ASP A 78 8.03 5.59 1.27
N GLN A 79 6.80 6.08 1.48
CA GLN A 79 6.11 5.94 2.78
C GLN A 79 5.87 4.48 3.18
N ILE A 80 5.51 3.62 2.22
CA ILE A 80 5.36 2.17 2.45
C ILE A 80 6.71 1.56 2.81
N ALA A 81 7.77 1.89 2.05
CA ALA A 81 9.12 1.40 2.30
C ALA A 81 9.60 1.81 3.69
N GLU A 82 9.41 3.07 4.08
CA GLU A 82 9.77 3.58 5.39
C GLU A 82 9.03 2.84 6.52
N LEU A 83 7.72 2.65 6.39
CA LEU A 83 6.92 1.88 7.35
C LEU A 83 7.51 0.46 7.50
N LEU A 84 7.73 -0.25 6.39
CA LEU A 84 8.26 -1.62 6.40
C LEU A 84 9.68 -1.68 7.00
N SER A 85 10.55 -0.72 6.67
CA SER A 85 11.89 -0.61 7.27
C SER A 85 11.84 -0.44 8.79
N ARG A 86 10.91 0.39 9.30
CA ARG A 86 10.70 0.54 10.75
C ARG A 86 10.26 -0.77 11.40
N LEU A 87 9.40 -1.57 10.74
CA LEU A 87 8.95 -2.86 11.27
C LEU A 87 10.09 -3.89 11.38
N ILE A 88 10.99 -3.92 10.40
CA ILE A 88 12.16 -4.82 10.42
C ILE A 88 13.08 -4.46 11.60
N LEU A 89 13.38 -3.18 11.78
CA LEU A 89 14.25 -2.72 12.87
C LEU A 89 13.66 -3.01 14.25
N ILE A 90 12.36 -2.77 14.46
CA ILE A 90 11.67 -3.07 15.72
C ILE A 90 11.64 -4.58 15.99
N GLY A 91 11.42 -5.40 14.94
CA GLY A 91 11.43 -6.86 15.06
C GLY A 91 12.77 -7.40 15.56
N ILE A 92 13.87 -6.93 14.98
CA ILE A 92 15.23 -7.31 15.39
C ILE A 92 15.50 -6.91 16.85
N LEU A 93 15.11 -5.70 17.25
CA LEU A 93 15.30 -5.22 18.63
C LEU A 93 14.46 -6.01 19.65
N LYS A 94 13.22 -6.38 19.31
CA LYS A 94 12.36 -7.20 20.19
C LYS A 94 12.92 -8.61 20.37
N LEU A 95 13.38 -9.25 19.29
CA LEU A 95 14.00 -10.57 19.35
C LEU A 95 15.30 -10.53 20.17
N GLY A 96 16.13 -9.50 19.97
CA GLY A 96 17.35 -9.31 20.77
C GLY A 96 17.07 -9.18 22.27
N LYS A 97 16.05 -8.39 22.66
CA LYS A 97 15.63 -8.27 24.07
C LYS A 97 15.07 -9.57 24.63
N GLN A 98 14.25 -10.30 23.85
CA GLN A 98 13.71 -11.59 24.28
C GLN A 98 14.81 -12.63 24.50
N CYS A 99 15.83 -12.67 23.64
CA CYS A 99 17.00 -13.53 23.84
C CYS A 99 17.79 -13.14 25.10
N TYR A 100 18.01 -11.85 25.36
CA TYR A 100 18.73 -11.39 26.55
C TYR A 100 18.00 -11.69 27.86
N MET A 101 16.66 -11.61 27.88
CA MET A 101 15.87 -11.86 29.10
C MET A 101 15.67 -13.35 29.43
N ASN A 102 16.07 -14.27 28.54
CA ASN A 102 15.97 -15.72 28.75
C ASN A 102 17.33 -16.41 28.95
N ILE A 103 18.37 -15.64 29.29
CA ILE A 103 19.69 -16.11 29.72
C ILE A 103 19.89 -15.60 31.15
#